data_AF-A0ABD6S8J2-F1
#
_entry.id   AF-A0ABD6S8J2-F1
#
_cell.length_a   1.000
_cell.length_b   1.000
_cell.length_c   1.000
_cell.angle_alpha   90.00
_cell.angle_beta   90.00
_cell.angle_gamma   90.00
#
_symmetry.space_group_name_H-M   'P 1'
#
loop_
_entity.id
_entity.type
_entity.pdbx_description
1 polymer ?
#
loop_
_entity_poly.entity_id
_entity_poly.type
_entity_poly.pdbx_seq_one_letter_code
_entity_poly.pdbx_strand_id
1 'polypeptide(L)' 'MINLLKFVFGLIGSILAIYILITKTYDLLPLMSFFMGLMLLMMGIFDFKENRKITGYTLFLASGFVIFVAIYTFIT' A
#
# COMPACT_ATOMS: atom_id res chain seq x y z
N MET A 1 -1.68 -17.91 -0.96
CA MET A 1 -0.46 -17.08 -1.05
C MET A 1 -0.75 -15.58 -1.06
N ILE A 2 -1.53 -15.04 -2.01
CA ILE A 2 -1.80 -13.58 -2.09
C ILE A 2 -2.42 -13.02 -0.79
N ASN A 3 -3.31 -13.76 -0.12
CA ASN A 3 -3.85 -13.35 1.18
C ASN A 3 -2.80 -13.23 2.29
N LEU A 4 -1.77 -14.08 2.28
CA LEU A 4 -0.71 -14.05 3.27
C LEU A 4 0.20 -12.84 3.03
N LEU A 5 0.46 -12.53 1.76
CA LEU A 5 1.26 -11.38 1.36
C LEU A 5 0.53 -10.05 1.68
N LYS A 6 -0.80 -9.96 1.44
CA LYS A 6 -1.64 -8.84 1.92
C LYS A 6 -1.52 -8.64 3.42
N PHE A 7 -1.55 -9.73 4.19
CA PHE A 7 -1.44 -9.68 5.65
C PHE A 7 -0.09 -9.15 6.08
N VAL A 8 1.01 -9.63 5.49
CA VAL A 8 2.37 -9.15 5.78
C VAL A 8 2.54 -7.67 5.43
N PHE A 9 2.11 -7.24 4.25
CA PHE A 9 2.18 -5.83 3.83
C PHE A 9 1.33 -4.91 4.73
N GLY A 10 0.13 -5.35 5.10
CA GLY A 10 -0.73 -4.62 6.04
C GLY A 10 -0.10 -4.50 7.43
N LEU A 11 0.50 -5.58 7.94
CA LEU A 11 1.12 -5.61 9.26
C LEU A 11 2.34 -4.68 9.34
N ILE A 12 3.18 -4.67 8.29
CA ILE A 12 4.31 -3.73 8.17
C ILE A 12 3.80 -2.29 8.11
N GLY A 13 2.76 -2.02 7.31
CA GLY A 13 2.14 -0.71 7.21
C GLY A 13 1.58 -0.21 8.55
N SER A 14 0.93 -1.09 9.33
CA SER A 14 0.42 -0.75 10.65
C SER A 14 1.52 -0.45 11.67
N ILE A 15 2.60 -1.23 11.67
CA ILE A 15 3.75 -0.97 12.56
C ILE A 15 4.38 0.39 12.22
N LEU A 16 4.58 0.69 10.93
CA LEU A 16 5.09 1.98 10.47
C LEU A 16 4.15 3.13 10.87
N ALA A 17 2.83 2.95 10.72
CA ALA A 17 1.84 3.96 11.12
C ALA A 17 1.92 4.28 12.62
N ILE A 18 2.00 3.25 13.47
CA ILE A 18 2.13 3.41 14.92
C ILE A 18 3.46 4.10 15.24
N TYR A 19 4.54 3.71 14.59
CA TYR A 19 5.86 4.31 14.80
C TYR A 19 5.88 5.80 14.43
N ILE A 20 5.33 6.16 13.26
CA ILE A 20 5.21 7.56 12.81
C ILE A 20 4.37 8.36 13.78
N LEU A 21 3.25 7.81 14.26
CA LEU A 21 2.33 8.49 15.18
C LEU A 21 3.00 8.79 16.53
N ILE A 22 3.75 7.84 17.07
CA ILE A 22 4.46 7.99 18.36
C ILE A 22 5.64 8.96 18.21
N THR A 23 6.47 8.75 17.18
CA THR A 23 7.73 9.50 17.01
C THR A 23 7.49 10.88 16.40
N LYS A 24 6.30 11.11 15.83
CA LYS A 24 5.94 12.30 15.03
C LYS A 24 6.92 12.59 13.88
N THR A 25 7.61 11.55 13.41
CA THR A 25 8.58 11.63 12.31
C THR A 25 7.85 11.32 11.02
N TYR A 26 7.37 12.35 10.35
CA TYR A 26 6.64 12.23 9.09
C TYR A 26 7.53 11.87 7.90
N ASP A 27 8.86 11.86 8.06
CA ASP A 27 9.83 11.45 7.04
C ASP A 27 9.66 9.98 6.61
N LEU A 28 9.04 9.16 7.48
CA LEU A 28 8.77 7.74 7.22
C LEU A 28 7.38 7.50 6.62
N LEU A 29 6.56 8.53 6.49
CA LEU A 29 5.21 8.47 5.92
C LEU A 29 5.19 8.08 4.43
N PRO A 30 6.17 8.48 3.60
CA PRO A 30 6.34 7.96 2.25
C PRO A 30 6.61 6.46 2.25
N LEU A 31 7.44 5.97 3.17
CA LEU A 31 7.74 4.54 3.31
C LEU A 31 6.49 3.74 3.70
N MET A 32 5.69 4.23 4.66
CA MET A 32 4.41 3.62 5.01
C MET A 32 3.46 3.56 3.81
N SER A 33 3.34 4.68 3.08
CA SER A 33 2.48 4.79 1.90
C SER A 33 2.91 3.83 0.80
N PHE A 34 4.22 3.62 0.62
CA PHE A 34 4.76 2.63 -0.31
C PHE A 34 4.33 1.21 0.03
N PHE A 35 4.45 0.78 1.30
CA PHE A 35 4.00 -0.55 1.74
C PHE A 35 2.47 -0.73 1.61
N MET A 36 1.69 0.33 1.88
CA MET A 36 0.24 0.31 1.63
C MET A 36 -0.11 0.25 0.13
N GLY A 37 0.65 0.94 -0.72
CA GLY A 37 0.52 0.86 -2.18
C GLY A 37 0.76 -0.56 -2.69
N LEU A 38 1.79 -1.24 -2.19
CA LEU A 38 2.03 -2.65 -2.52
C LEU A 38 0.88 -3.54 -2.06
N MET A 39 0.33 -3.33 -0.86
CA MET A 39 -0.84 -4.07 -0.37
C MET A 39 -2.06 -3.88 -1.29
N LEU A 40 -2.31 -2.65 -1.76
CA LEU A 40 -3.40 -2.32 -2.69
C LEU A 40 -3.20 -3.02 -4.04
N LEU A 41 -1.97 -3.08 -4.54
CA LEU A 41 -1.63 -3.79 -5.78
C LEU A 41 -1.96 -5.28 -5.65
N MET A 42 -1.60 -5.89 -4.53
CA MET A 42 -1.93 -7.28 -4.22
C MET A 42 -3.44 -7.51 -4.05
N MET A 43 -4.18 -6.53 -3.53
CA MET A 43 -5.65 -6.55 -3.51
C MET A 43 -6.24 -6.49 -4.91
N GLY A 44 -5.75 -5.60 -5.77
CA GLY A 44 -6.19 -5.51 -7.16
C GLY A 44 -6.01 -6.84 -7.90
N ILE A 45 -4.82 -7.46 -7.80
CA ILE A 45 -4.53 -8.76 -8.44
C ILE A 45 -5.47 -9.87 -7.92
N PHE A 46 -5.79 -9.86 -6.63
CA PHE A 46 -6.70 -10.83 -6.05
C PHE A 46 -8.13 -10.64 -6.57
N ASP A 47 -8.63 -9.42 -6.62
CA ASP A 47 -9.96 -9.09 -7.12
C ASP A 47 -10.10 -9.40 -8.62
N PHE A 48 -9.03 -9.23 -9.40
CA PHE A 48 -8.95 -9.70 -10.78
C PHE A 48 -9.12 -11.22 -10.89
N LYS A 49 -8.53 -11.97 -9.95
CA LYS A 49 -8.66 -13.44 -9.88
C LYS A 49 -10.08 -13.88 -9.49
N GLU A 50 -10.79 -13.05 -8.72
CA GLU A 50 -12.15 -13.31 -8.25
C GLU A 50 -13.25 -12.82 -9.21
N ASN A 51 -12.90 -12.55 -10.47
CA ASN A 51 -13.79 -12.00 -11.52
C ASN A 51 -14.41 -10.62 -11.22
N ARG A 52 -13.93 -9.92 -10.18
CA ARG A 52 -14.36 -8.55 -9.88
C ARG A 52 -13.51 -7.55 -10.66
N LYS A 53 -13.79 -7.45 -11.96
CA LYS A 53 -13.00 -6.64 -12.89
C LYS A 53 -12.96 -5.16 -12.51
N ILE A 54 -14.07 -4.58 -12.07
CA ILE A 54 -14.16 -3.15 -11.74
C ILE A 54 -13.29 -2.81 -10.51
N THR A 55 -13.39 -3.58 -9.43
CA THR A 55 -12.58 -3.33 -8.22
C THR A 55 -11.11 -3.63 -8.45
N GLY A 56 -10.79 -4.66 -9.24
CA GLY A 56 -9.41 -4.95 -9.65
C GLY A 56 -8.74 -3.77 -10.36
N TYR A 57 -9.42 -3.15 -11.34
CA TYR A 57 -8.89 -1.98 -12.07
C TYR A 57 -8.73 -0.75 -11.17
N THR A 58 -9.70 -0.43 -10.32
CA THR A 58 -9.59 0.72 -9.41
C THR A 58 -8.50 0.53 -8.36
N LEU A 59 -8.37 -0.67 -7.78
CA LEU A 59 -7.29 -1.01 -6.84
C LEU A 59 -5.92 -0.94 -7.51
N PHE A 60 -5.80 -1.39 -8.76
CA PHE A 60 -4.55 -1.31 -9.52
C PHE A 60 -4.15 0.14 -9.78
N LEU A 61 -5.07 0.97 -10.27
CA LEU A 61 -4.85 2.41 -10.46
C LEU A 61 -4.52 3.14 -9.15
N ALA A 62 -5.26 2.85 -8.08
CA ALA A 62 -5.01 3.40 -6.76
C ALA A 62 -3.61 3.02 -6.25
N SER A 63 -3.19 1.76 -6.44
CA SER A 63 -1.83 1.33 -6.06
C SER A 63 -0.74 2.09 -6.81
N GLY A 64 -0.91 2.30 -8.12
CA GLY A 64 0.04 3.05 -8.94
C GLY A 64 0.14 4.51 -8.48
N PHE A 65 -1.00 5.13 -8.18
CA PHE A 65 -1.04 6.50 -7.65
C PHE A 65 -0.37 6.60 -6.28
N VAL A 66 -0.68 5.70 -5.35
CA VAL A 66 -0.10 5.69 -4.00
C VAL A 66 1.41 5.46 -4.03
N ILE A 67 1.90 4.55 -4.89
CA ILE A 67 3.34 4.32 -5.08
C ILE A 67 4.02 5.56 -5.69
N PHE A 68 3.39 6.18 -6.68
CA PHE A 68 3.91 7.41 -7.28
C PHE A 68 4.02 8.54 -6.26
N VAL A 69 2.96 8.77 -5.46
CA VAL A 69 2.96 9.77 -4.39
C VAL A 69 4.05 9.44 -3.35
N ALA A 70 4.16 8.18 -2.94
CA ALA A 70 5.20 7.75 -2.01
C ALA A 70 6.61 8.05 -2.53
N ILE A 71 6.90 7.79 -3.80
CA ILE A 71 8.20 8.09 -4.41
C ILE A 71 8.40 9.62 -4.51
N TYR A 72 7.38 10.35 -4.92
CA TYR A 72 7.44 11.81 -5.06
C TYR A 72 7.73 12.51 -3.72
N THR A 73 7.03 12.10 -2.65
CA THR A 73 7.25 12.64 -1.30
C THR A 73 8.55 12.16 -0.67
N PHE A 74 9.12 11.04 -1.11
CA PHE A 74 10.45 10.63 -0.66
C PHE A 74 11.58 11.43 -1.32
N ILE A 75 11.36 11.90 -2.55
CA ILE A 75 12.35 12.67 -3.34
C ILE A 75 12.28 14.18 -3.05
N THR A 76 11.11 14.70 -2.68
CA THR A 76 10.86 16.14 -2.46
C THR A 76 10.98 16.50 -0.99
#